data_AF-A0A3T0RPQ1-F1
#
_entry.id   AF-A0A3T0RPQ1-F1
#
_cell.length_a   1.000
_cell.length_b   1.000
_cell.length_c   1.000
_cell.angle_alpha   90.00
_cell.angle_beta   90.00
_cell.angle_gamma   90.00
#
_symmetry.space_group_name_H-M   'P 1'
#
loop_
_entity.id
_entity.type
_entity.pdbx_description
1 polymer ?
#
loop_
_entity_poly.entity_id
_entity_poly.type
_entity_poly.pdbx_seq_one_letter_code
_entity_poly.pdbx_strand_id
1 'polypeptide(L)'
;MKKSIVILFSLILLAMLAVTSWASSYESVIVATKRLVAEPWMVATLFDAYFGFLTFFVWVCYKESKFLNKVIWFVAIMILGNIAMSVYVLLEVHRLKDHFTMQKLLSEKI
;
A
#
# COMPACT_ATOMS: atom_id res chain seq x y z
N MET A 1 -7.41 20.24 -0.11
CA MET A 1 -7.53 18.85 -0.60
C MET A 1 -6.18 18.16 -0.75
N LYS A 2 -5.24 18.65 -1.59
CA LYS A 2 -3.89 18.07 -1.72
C LYS A 2 -3.22 17.79 -0.37
N LYS A 3 -3.13 18.82 0.48
CA LYS A 3 -2.52 18.73 1.82
C LYS A 3 -3.18 17.64 2.68
N SER A 4 -4.50 17.53 2.64
CA SER A 4 -5.25 16.52 3.39
C SER A 4 -4.90 15.09 2.97
N ILE A 5 -4.76 14.84 1.66
CA ILE A 5 -4.35 13.52 1.13
C ILE A 5 -2.91 13.20 1.54
N VAL A 6 -2.00 14.16 1.43
CA VAL A 6 -0.61 13.98 1.89
C VAL A 6 -0.59 13.64 3.37
N ILE A 7 -1.27 14.41 4.21
CA ILE A 7 -1.33 14.16 5.66
C ILE A 7 -1.89 12.76 5.94
N LEU A 8 -3.01 12.39 5.31
CA LEU A 8 -3.63 11.07 5.51
C LEU A 8 -2.66 9.93 5.17
N PHE A 9 -2.08 9.92 3.97
CA PHE A 9 -1.20 8.82 3.56
C PHE A 9 0.15 8.85 4.27
N SER A 10 0.65 10.02 4.69
CA SER A 10 1.80 10.11 5.59
C SER A 10 1.51 9.52 6.97
N LEU A 11 0.33 9.77 7.53
CA LEU A 11 -0.09 9.17 8.80
C LEU A 11 -0.25 7.66 8.69
N ILE A 12 -0.88 7.16 7.62
CA ILE A 12 -1.00 5.71 7.35
C ILE A 12 0.40 5.08 7.24
N LEU A 13 1.30 5.71 6.48
CA LEU A 13 2.68 5.22 6.31
C LEU A 13 3.43 5.15 7.65
N LEU A 14 3.39 6.22 8.45
CA LEU A 14 4.04 6.27 9.76
C LEU A 14 3.44 5.26 10.74
N ALA A 15 2.11 5.12 10.76
CA ALA A 15 1.43 4.15 11.61
C ALA A 15 1.81 2.71 11.24
N MET A 16 1.84 2.37 9.95
CA MET A 16 2.23 1.04 9.50
C MET A 16 3.68 0.73 9.80
N LEU A 17 4.60 1.69 9.63
CA LEU A 17 5.99 1.53 10.02
C LEU A 17 6.12 1.32 11.53
N ALA A 18 5.45 2.14 12.34
CA ALA A 18 5.49 2.03 13.80
C ALA A 18 4.97 0.67 14.29
N VAL A 19 3.79 0.24 13.82
CA VAL A 19 3.19 -1.04 14.23
C VAL A 19 4.03 -2.23 13.74
N THR A 20 4.55 -2.18 12.52
CA THR A 20 5.40 -3.26 11.97
C THR A 20 6.72 -3.37 12.74
N SER A 21 7.37 -2.24 13.04
CA SER A 21 8.60 -2.21 13.83
C SER A 21 8.36 -2.67 15.27
N TRP A 22 7.27 -2.20 15.90
CA TRP A 22 6.87 -2.65 17.23
C TRP A 22 6.65 -4.16 17.25
N ALA A 23 5.82 -4.71 16.36
CA ALA A 23 5.55 -6.15 16.27
C ALA A 23 6.83 -6.97 16.01
N SER A 24 7.69 -6.51 15.09
CA SER A 24 8.96 -7.16 14.77
C SER A 24 9.96 -7.17 15.93
N SER A 25 9.79 -6.27 16.92
CA SER A 25 10.63 -6.25 18.12
C SER A 25 10.25 -7.34 19.12
N TYR A 26 9.02 -7.87 19.07
CA TYR A 26 8.60 -8.99 19.95
C TYR A 26 8.88 -10.34 19.33
N GLU A 27 8.54 -10.50 18.05
CA GLU A 27 8.67 -11.78 17.37
C GLU A 27 8.86 -11.59 15.86
N SER A 28 9.58 -12.51 15.23
CA SER A 28 9.73 -12.51 13.78
C SER A 28 8.41 -12.83 13.07
N VAL A 29 8.16 -12.17 11.94
CA VAL A 29 6.93 -12.36 11.14
C VAL A 29 6.71 -13.82 10.74
N ILE A 30 7.77 -14.58 10.47
CA ILE A 30 7.69 -15.99 10.05
C ILE A 30 7.14 -16.86 11.19
N VAL A 31 7.63 -16.66 12.41
CA VAL A 31 7.19 -17.45 13.56
C VAL A 31 5.76 -17.07 13.95
N ALA A 32 5.46 -15.77 13.99
CA ALA A 32 4.11 -15.28 14.24
C ALA A 32 3.12 -15.83 13.20
N THR A 33 3.47 -15.83 11.91
CA THR A 33 2.60 -16.33 10.83
C THR A 33 2.22 -17.79 11.03
N LYS A 34 3.16 -18.66 11.41
CA LYS A 34 2.88 -20.10 11.63
C LYS A 34 1.83 -20.34 12.71
N ARG A 35 1.83 -19.52 13.76
CA ARG A 35 0.83 -19.56 14.82
C ARG A 35 -0.51 -18.99 14.35
N LEU A 36 -0.45 -17.86 13.64
CA LEU A 36 -1.62 -17.07 13.24
C LEU A 36 -2.46 -17.75 12.15
N VAL A 37 -1.86 -18.55 11.26
CA VAL A 37 -2.62 -19.29 10.22
C VAL A 37 -3.47 -20.44 10.79
N ALA A 38 -3.26 -20.84 12.04
CA ALA A 38 -4.12 -21.81 12.71
C ALA A 38 -5.49 -21.23 13.10
N GLU A 39 -5.60 -19.89 13.18
CA GLU A 39 -6.83 -19.20 13.55
C GLU A 39 -7.64 -18.82 12.29
N PRO A 40 -8.85 -19.38 12.07
CA PRO A 40 -9.61 -19.17 10.84
C PRO A 40 -9.95 -17.71 10.53
N TRP A 41 -10.27 -16.93 11.57
CA TRP A 41 -10.56 -15.49 11.41
C TRP A 41 -9.34 -14.71 10.95
N MET A 42 -8.15 -15.10 11.40
CA MET A 42 -6.91 -14.45 10.99
C MET A 42 -6.64 -14.69 9.50
N VAL A 43 -6.87 -15.92 9.03
CA VAL A 43 -6.82 -16.26 7.61
C VAL A 43 -7.83 -15.42 6.81
N ALA A 44 -9.08 -15.31 7.27
CA ALA A 44 -10.10 -14.50 6.61
C ALA A 44 -9.70 -13.02 6.50
N THR A 45 -9.16 -12.43 7.57
CA THR A 45 -8.67 -11.03 7.55
C THR A 45 -7.46 -10.84 6.64
N LEU A 46 -6.61 -11.86 6.50
CA LEU A 46 -5.49 -11.82 5.58
C LEU A 46 -5.99 -11.81 4.13
N PHE A 47 -6.97 -12.66 3.80
CA PHE A 47 -7.62 -12.62 2.49
C PHE A 47 -8.28 -11.27 2.21
N ASP A 48 -9.01 -10.71 3.16
CA ASP A 48 -9.63 -9.38 3.03
C ASP A 48 -8.59 -8.30 2.69
N ALA A 49 -7.48 -8.26 3.43
CA ALA A 49 -6.37 -7.35 3.16
C ALA A 49 -5.76 -7.56 1.77
N TYR A 50 -5.42 -8.80 1.41
CA TYR A 50 -4.78 -9.11 0.12
C TYR A 50 -5.70 -8.88 -1.09
N PHE A 51 -7.00 -9.10 -0.96
CA PHE A 51 -7.95 -8.70 -2.01
C PHE A 51 -8.03 -7.19 -2.14
N GLY A 52 -8.03 -6.44 -1.04
CA GLY A 52 -7.88 -4.99 -1.07
C GLY A 52 -6.60 -4.53 -1.78
N PHE A 53 -5.48 -5.21 -1.53
CA PHE A 53 -4.19 -4.94 -2.18
C PHE A 53 -4.26 -5.19 -3.69
N LEU A 54 -4.92 -6.28 -4.10
CA LEU A 54 -5.12 -6.61 -5.49
C LEU A 54 -6.01 -5.58 -6.20
N THR A 55 -7.10 -5.16 -5.56
CA THR A 55 -7.98 -4.09 -6.08
C THR A 55 -7.21 -2.79 -6.29
N PHE A 56 -6.39 -2.38 -5.33
CA PHE A 56 -5.52 -1.21 -5.49
C PHE A 56 -4.48 -1.41 -6.60
N PHE A 57 -3.90 -2.60 -6.69
CA PHE A 57 -2.92 -2.92 -7.73
C PHE A 57 -3.51 -2.85 -9.15
N VAL A 58 -4.79 -3.22 -9.33
CA VAL A 58 -5.49 -3.06 -10.62
C VAL A 58 -5.53 -1.57 -11.02
N TRP A 59 -5.75 -0.67 -10.06
CA TRP A 59 -5.68 0.76 -10.30
C TRP A 59 -4.25 1.22 -10.68
N VAL A 60 -3.21 0.68 -10.03
CA VAL A 60 -1.80 0.91 -10.41
C VAL A 60 -1.52 0.40 -11.83
N CYS A 61 -2.05 -0.76 -12.22
CA CYS A 61 -1.92 -1.32 -13.56
C CYS A 61 -2.57 -0.45 -14.65
N TYR A 62 -3.65 0.24 -14.30
CA TYR A 62 -4.30 1.21 -15.19
C TYR A 62 -3.46 2.49 -15.35
N LYS A 63 -2.85 2.95 -14.25
CA LYS A 63 -2.03 4.17 -14.19
C LYS A 63 -0.69 4.00 -14.91
N GLU A 64 0.05 2.94 -14.63
CA GLU A 64 1.39 2.72 -15.16
C GLU A 64 1.34 2.24 -16.62
N SER A 65 2.09 2.87 -17.51
CA SER A 65 2.22 2.41 -18.90
C SER A 65 3.26 1.30 -19.03
N LYS A 66 4.34 1.36 -18.26
CA LYS A 66 5.49 0.45 -18.35
C LYS A 66 5.23 -0.85 -17.59
N PHE A 67 5.41 -1.99 -18.27
CA PHE A 67 5.24 -3.31 -17.66
C PHE A 67 6.17 -3.53 -16.46
N LEU A 68 7.43 -3.09 -16.55
CA LEU A 68 8.39 -3.25 -15.46
C LEU A 68 7.94 -2.54 -14.18
N ASN A 69 7.38 -1.33 -14.29
CA ASN A 69 6.85 -0.60 -13.14
C ASN A 69 5.67 -1.34 -12.49
N LYS A 70 4.79 -1.95 -13.29
CA LYS A 70 3.69 -2.78 -12.78
C LYS A 70 4.22 -3.95 -11.98
N VAL A 71 5.24 -4.65 -12.47
CA VAL A 71 5.84 -5.79 -11.76
C VAL A 71 6.48 -5.33 -10.45
N ILE A 72 7.23 -4.23 -10.47
CA ILE A 72 7.85 -3.67 -9.25
C ILE A 72 6.78 -3.32 -8.21
N TRP A 73 5.72 -2.62 -8.62
CA TRP A 73 4.65 -2.24 -7.71
C TRP A 73 3.83 -3.44 -7.23
N PHE A 74 3.61 -4.45 -8.08
CA PHE A 74 2.97 -5.69 -7.67
C PHE A 74 3.72 -6.34 -6.51
N VAL A 75 5.02 -6.56 -6.70
CA VAL A 75 5.89 -7.19 -5.69
C VAL A 75 5.93 -6.33 -4.42
N ALA A 76 6.10 -5.01 -4.56
CA ALA A 76 6.11 -4.10 -3.42
C ALA A 76 4.80 -4.14 -2.62
N ILE A 77 3.64 -4.12 -3.29
CA ILE A 77 2.33 -4.13 -2.63
C ILE A 77 2.06 -5.50 -1.97
N MET A 78 2.42 -6.61 -2.60
CA MET A 78 2.18 -7.95 -2.03
C MET A 78 3.06 -8.24 -0.79
N ILE A 79 4.23 -7.59 -0.69
CA ILE A 79 5.15 -7.77 0.44
C ILE A 79 4.92 -6.73 1.54
N LEU A 80 4.77 -5.46 1.18
CA LEU A 80 4.71 -4.34 2.13
C LEU A 80 3.29 -3.83 2.39
N GLY A 81 2.29 -4.26 1.60
CA GLY A 81 0.90 -3.87 1.75
C GLY A 81 0.71 -2.35 1.77
N ASN A 82 0.08 -1.87 2.85
CA ASN A 82 -0.26 -0.46 3.03
C ASN A 82 0.93 0.49 3.06
N ILE A 83 2.14 0.02 3.38
CA ILE A 83 3.36 0.84 3.30
C ILE A 83 3.62 1.19 1.83
N ALA A 84 3.65 0.19 0.93
CA ALA A 84 3.88 0.42 -0.49
C ALA A 84 2.77 1.25 -1.14
N MET A 85 1.50 0.98 -0.80
CA MET A 85 0.38 1.76 -1.31
C MET A 85 0.43 3.23 -0.88
N SER A 86 0.80 3.50 0.37
CA SER A 86 0.95 4.87 0.87
C SER A 86 2.10 5.60 0.17
N VAL A 87 3.24 4.92 -0.02
CA VAL A 87 4.36 5.46 -0.79
C VAL A 87 3.93 5.77 -2.23
N TYR A 88 3.21 4.85 -2.88
CA TYR A 88 2.70 5.06 -4.25
C TYR A 88 1.87 6.34 -4.36
N VAL A 89 0.87 6.51 -3.49
CA VAL A 89 0.00 7.68 -3.52
C VAL A 89 0.77 8.96 -3.23
N LEU A 90 1.70 8.94 -2.27
CA LEU A 90 2.54 10.11 -1.96
C LEU A 90 3.43 10.50 -3.14
N LEU A 91 4.01 9.52 -3.85
CA LEU A 91 4.79 9.75 -5.07
C LEU A 91 3.92 10.36 -6.18
N GLU A 92 2.70 9.84 -6.40
CA GLU A 92 1.76 10.39 -7.38
C GLU A 92 1.37 11.83 -7.07
N VAL A 93 1.02 12.12 -5.82
CA VAL A 93 0.68 13.48 -5.38
C VAL A 93 1.87 14.42 -5.53
N HIS A 94 3.10 13.92 -5.29
CA HIS A 94 4.31 14.69 -5.51
C HIS A 94 4.55 14.96 -6.99
N ARG A 95 4.32 13.99 -7.89
CA ARG A 95 4.48 14.20 -9.34
C ARG A 95 3.55 15.28 -9.87
N LEU A 96 2.30 15.31 -9.39
CA LEU A 96 1.28 16.26 -9.83
C LEU A 96 1.51 17.71 -9.33
N LYS A 97 2.58 17.98 -8.55
CA LYS A 97 2.95 19.26 -7.90
C LYS A 97 1.93 20.39 -8.01
N ASP A 98 1.93 21.13 -9.11
CA ASP A 98 1.27 22.42 -9.25
C ASP A 98 -0.12 22.33 -9.91
N HIS A 99 -0.50 21.16 -10.43
CA HIS A 99 -1.80 20.91 -11.07
C HIS A 99 -2.58 19.79 -10.39
N PHE A 100 -2.43 19.64 -9.07
CA PHE A 100 -3.12 18.61 -8.33
C PHE A 100 -4.65 18.80 -8.38
N THR A 101 -5.33 17.81 -8.96
CA THR A 101 -6.79 17.63 -8.88
C THR A 101 -7.08 16.17 -8.55
N MET A 102 -8.14 15.89 -7.80
CA MET A 102 -8.52 14.51 -7.48
C MET A 102 -8.74 13.65 -8.73
N GLN A 103 -9.35 14.23 -9.76
CA GLN A 103 -9.52 13.59 -11.07
C GLN A 103 -8.17 13.16 -11.66
N LYS A 104 -7.18 14.05 -11.67
CA LYS A 104 -5.83 13.75 -12.15
C LYS A 104 -5.14 12.67 -11.32
N LEU A 105 -5.27 12.70 -10.00
CA LEU A 105 -4.74 11.64 -9.16
C LEU A 105 -5.27 10.26 -9.60
N LEU A 106 -6.58 10.18 -9.83
CA LEU A 106 -7.26 8.92 -10.16
C LEU A 106 -7.05 8.47 -11.61
N SER A 107 -7.02 9.38 -12.57
CA SER A 107 -7.08 9.04 -14.01
C SER A 107 -5.79 9.32 -14.79
N GLU A 108 -4.88 10.15 -14.29
CA GLU A 108 -3.68 10.55 -15.05
C GLU A 108 -2.67 9.40 -15.11
N LYS A 109 -2.38 8.93 -16.32
CA LYS A 109 -1.42 7.84 -16.56
C LYS A 109 0.03 8.29 -16.39
N ILE A 110 0.90 7.30 -16.20
CA ILE A 110 2.34 7.40 -15.91
C ILE A 110 3.14 6.71 -17.00
#